data_AF-A0A6B3F223-F1
#
_entry.id   AF-A0A6B3F223-F1
#
_cell.length_a   1.000
_cell.length_b   1.000
_cell.length_c   1.000
_cell.angle_alpha   90.00
_cell.angle_beta   90.00
_cell.angle_gamma   90.00
#
_symmetry.space_group_name_H-M   'P 1'
#
loop_
_entity.id
_entity.type
_entity.pdbx_description
1 polymer ?
#
loop_
_entity_poly.entity_id
_entity_poly.type
_entity_poly.pdbx_seq_one_letter_code
_entity_poly.pdbx_strand_id
1 'polypeptide(L)'
;ALTKGGFGGIMGVGQGSQRPPRLVKVEYKGARAKAALAFVGKGITYDSGGISLKPAGHNETMKCDMGGAAAVLASVLTAAKL
;
A
#
# COMPACT_ATOMS: atom_id res chain seq x y z
N ALA A 1 2.55 12.18 11.00
CA ALA A 1 1.51 12.30 9.94
C ALA A 1 0.37 11.30 10.16
N LEU A 2 0.65 9.98 10.17
CA LEU A 2 -0.39 8.95 10.25
C LEU A 2 -1.22 8.99 11.55
N THR A 3 -0.57 9.09 12.72
CA THR A 3 -1.26 9.22 14.01
C THR A 3 -2.14 10.48 14.06
N LYS A 4 -1.58 11.63 13.67
CA LYS A 4 -2.31 12.91 13.60
C LYS A 4 -3.50 12.86 12.64
N GLY A 5 -3.36 12.12 11.54
CA GLY A 5 -4.41 11.93 10.53
C GLY A 5 -5.46 10.87 10.88
N GLY A 6 -5.40 10.24 12.07
CA GLY A 6 -6.38 9.24 12.48
C GLY A 6 -6.27 7.91 11.74
N PHE A 7 -5.15 7.61 11.08
CA PHE A 7 -4.95 6.37 10.32
C PHE A 7 -4.57 5.19 11.23
N GLY A 8 -5.42 4.90 12.22
CA GLY A 8 -5.18 3.92 13.27
C GLY A 8 -4.91 2.51 12.75
N GLY A 9 -5.60 2.08 11.68
CA GLY A 9 -5.37 0.76 11.07
C GLY A 9 -3.96 0.61 10.47
N ILE A 10 -3.48 1.63 9.75
CA ILE A 10 -2.13 1.63 9.16
C ILE A 10 -1.07 1.63 10.27
N MET A 11 -1.29 2.43 11.32
CA MET A 11 -0.38 2.48 12.47
C MET A 11 -0.37 1.16 13.25
N GLY A 12 -1.54 0.61 13.55
CA GLY A 12 -1.69 -0.61 14.35
C GLY A 12 -1.01 -1.81 13.73
N VAL A 13 -1.07 -1.94 12.40
CA VAL A 13 -0.39 -3.02 11.67
C VAL A 13 1.12 -2.76 11.55
N GLY A 14 1.53 -1.54 11.20
CA GLY A 14 2.93 -1.24 10.87
C GLY A 14 3.84 -0.93 12.06
N GLN A 15 3.30 -0.67 13.26
CA GLN A 15 4.09 -0.21 14.42
C GLN A 15 5.14 -1.21 14.91
N GLY A 16 4.97 -2.51 14.66
CA GLY A 16 5.94 -3.53 15.04
C GLY A 16 7.18 -3.62 14.13
N SER A 17 7.20 -2.87 13.02
CA SER A 17 8.28 -2.89 12.05
C SER A 17 9.34 -1.83 12.35
N GLN A 18 10.63 -2.16 12.18
CA GLN A 18 11.71 -1.18 12.16
C GLN A 18 11.58 -0.18 10.98
N ARG A 19 10.85 -0.56 9.92
CA ARG A 19 10.49 0.30 8.79
C ARG A 19 9.08 0.86 9.03
N PRO A 20 8.94 2.09 9.55
CA PRO A 20 7.65 2.62 9.97
C PRO A 20 6.66 2.77 8.80
N PRO A 21 5.34 2.63 9.02
CA PRO A 21 4.36 2.63 7.95
C PRO A 21 4.25 3.98 7.24
N ARG A 22 3.67 3.95 6.03
CA ARG A 22 3.45 5.12 5.17
C ARG A 22 2.07 5.03 4.52
N LEU A 23 1.47 6.19 4.29
CA LEU A 23 0.37 6.35 3.34
C LEU A 23 0.94 7.09 2.13
N VAL A 24 0.91 6.45 0.96
CA VAL A 24 1.40 7.03 -0.29
C VAL A 24 0.19 7.45 -1.12
N LYS A 25 0.20 8.70 -1.59
CA LYS A 25 -0.82 9.25 -2.46
C LYS A 25 -0.14 9.80 -3.71
N VAL A 26 -0.55 9.33 -4.88
CA VAL A 26 -0.11 9.83 -6.18
C VAL A 26 -1.34 10.33 -6.92
N GLU A 27 -1.25 11.53 -7.48
CA GLU A 27 -2.36 12.14 -8.21
C GLU A 27 -1.91 12.49 -9.63
N TYR A 28 -2.77 12.15 -10.59
CA TYR A 28 -2.66 12.60 -11.96
C TYR A 28 -3.97 13.29 -12.34
N LYS A 29 -3.88 14.50 -12.88
CA LYS A 29 -5.02 15.30 -13.31
C LYS A 29 -4.92 15.56 -14.81
N GLY A 30 -5.60 14.72 -15.60
CA GLY A 30 -5.70 14.90 -17.05
C GLY A 30 -6.51 16.15 -17.41
N ALA A 31 -6.11 16.86 -18.47
CA ALA A 31 -6.69 18.16 -18.85
C ALA A 31 -8.19 18.09 -19.22
N ARG A 32 -8.70 16.93 -19.66
CA ARG A 32 -10.10 16.72 -20.06
C ARG A 32 -10.72 15.50 -19.34
N ALA A 33 -10.30 15.25 -18.11
CA ALA A 33 -10.81 14.12 -17.33
C ALA A 33 -12.34 14.23 -17.13
N LYS A 34 -13.08 13.19 -17.52
CA LYS A 34 -14.54 13.12 -17.37
C LYS A 34 -14.99 12.67 -15.97
N ALA A 35 -14.09 12.05 -15.22
CA ALA A 35 -14.36 11.53 -13.87
C ALA A 35 -13.09 11.60 -13.02
N ALA A 36 -13.27 11.67 -11.70
CA ALA A 36 -12.22 11.47 -10.72
C ALA A 36 -12.28 10.03 -10.22
N LEU A 37 -11.20 9.27 -10.41
CA LEU A 37 -11.10 7.89 -9.97
C LEU A 37 -10.07 7.78 -8.84
N ALA A 38 -10.37 6.96 -7.85
CA ALA A 38 -9.45 6.60 -6.78
C ALA A 38 -9.22 5.10 -6.81
N PHE A 39 -7.96 4.70 -6.98
CA PHE A 39 -7.52 3.32 -6.84
C PHE A 39 -6.82 3.17 -5.49
N VAL A 40 -7.16 2.12 -4.74
CA VAL A 40 -6.58 1.85 -3.42
C VAL A 40 -5.96 0.46 -3.44
N GLY A 41 -4.68 0.38 -3.10
CA GLY A 41 -3.92 -0.87 -3.13
C GLY A 41 -3.33 -1.20 -1.77
N LYS A 42 -3.44 -2.47 -1.37
CA LYS A 42 -2.75 -3.02 -0.18
C LYS A 42 -1.24 -2.98 -0.43
N GLY A 43 -0.50 -2.36 0.50
CA GLY A 43 0.95 -2.14 0.39
C GLY A 43 1.76 -2.79 1.51
N ILE A 44 1.44 -4.02 1.90
CA ILE A 44 2.22 -4.76 2.90
C ILE A 44 3.50 -5.29 2.24
N THR A 45 4.62 -4.61 2.46
CA THR A 45 5.90 -4.95 1.78
C THR A 45 6.45 -6.31 2.18
N TYR A 46 6.07 -6.80 3.36
CA TYR A 46 6.31 -8.17 3.80
C TYR A 46 5.33 -8.49 4.93
N ASP A 47 4.67 -9.65 4.86
CA ASP A 47 3.72 -10.11 5.88
C ASP A 47 4.26 -11.36 6.59
N SER A 48 4.81 -11.20 7.79
CA SER A 48 5.19 -12.32 8.64
C SER A 48 4.01 -12.94 9.39
N GLY A 49 2.85 -12.29 9.39
CA GLY A 49 1.72 -12.55 10.29
C GLY A 49 1.75 -11.75 11.60
N GLY A 50 2.87 -11.11 11.94
CA GLY A 50 3.03 -10.36 13.20
C GLY A 50 3.15 -11.28 14.42
N ILE A 51 2.46 -10.95 15.52
CA ILE A 51 2.41 -11.79 16.73
C ILE A 51 1.81 -13.17 16.40
N SER A 52 0.80 -13.19 15.54
CA SER A 52 0.23 -14.41 14.96
C SER A 52 1.09 -14.87 13.78
N LEU A 53 2.33 -15.28 14.09
CA LEU A 53 3.35 -15.62 13.11
C LEU A 53 2.85 -16.73 12.16
N LYS A 54 3.03 -16.52 10.86
CA LYS A 54 2.72 -17.55 9.87
C LYS A 54 3.63 -18.78 10.08
N PRO A 55 3.12 -20.01 9.84
CA PRO A 55 3.93 -21.21 9.88
C PRO A 55 5.11 -21.18 8.88
N ALA A 56 6.09 -22.05 9.11
CA ALA A 56 7.18 -22.27 8.16
C ALA A 56 6.64 -22.62 6.76
N GLY A 57 7.35 -22.16 5.72
CA GLY A 57 6.96 -22.34 4.32
C GLY A 57 5.83 -21.42 3.82
N HIS A 58 5.14 -20.68 4.69
CA HIS A 58 4.02 -19.80 4.29
C HIS A 58 4.43 -18.32 4.20
N ASN A 59 5.71 -18.02 4.42
CA ASN A 59 6.25 -16.66 4.46
C ASN A 59 7.04 -16.27 3.19
N GLU A 60 7.40 -17.21 2.33
CA GLU A 60 8.37 -16.98 1.25
C GLU A 60 7.83 -16.05 0.15
N THR A 61 6.54 -16.16 -0.15
CA THR A 61 5.85 -15.34 -1.15
C THR A 61 5.32 -14.03 -0.57
N MET A 62 5.42 -13.79 0.74
CA MET A 62 4.78 -12.64 1.39
C MET A 62 5.43 -11.29 1.06
N LYS A 63 6.59 -11.29 0.38
CA LYS A 63 7.10 -10.09 -0.30
C LYS A 63 6.14 -9.58 -1.39
N CYS A 64 5.27 -10.43 -1.92
CA CYS A 64 4.29 -10.10 -2.95
C CYS A 64 2.98 -9.53 -2.36
N ASP A 65 2.83 -9.43 -1.04
CA ASP A 65 1.61 -8.96 -0.38
C ASP A 65 1.37 -7.43 -0.52
N MET A 66 2.28 -6.76 -1.25
CA MET A 66 2.20 -5.38 -1.73
C MET A 66 1.79 -5.27 -3.20
N GLY A 67 1.47 -6.40 -3.87
CA GLY A 67 1.17 -6.44 -5.30
C GLY A 67 0.03 -5.52 -5.71
N GLY A 68 -0.97 -5.35 -4.84
CA GLY A 68 -2.08 -4.40 -5.07
C GLY A 68 -1.60 -2.95 -5.13
N ALA A 69 -0.78 -2.50 -4.19
CA ALA A 69 -0.19 -1.16 -4.22
C ALA A 69 0.72 -0.95 -5.43
N ALA A 70 1.49 -1.97 -5.81
CA ALA A 70 2.33 -1.93 -7.02
C ALA A 70 1.49 -1.75 -8.29
N ALA A 71 0.42 -2.53 -8.43
CA ALA A 71 -0.51 -2.42 -9.55
C ALA A 71 -1.14 -1.03 -9.63
N VAL A 72 -1.64 -0.51 -8.51
CA VAL A 72 -2.23 0.83 -8.42
C VAL A 72 -1.26 1.93 -8.84
N LEU A 73 -0.03 1.90 -8.32
CA LEU A 73 1.01 2.87 -8.69
C LEU A 73 1.30 2.81 -10.20
N ALA A 74 1.49 1.60 -10.74
CA ALA A 74 1.75 1.40 -12.16
C ALA A 74 0.59 1.89 -13.03
N SER A 75 -0.66 1.66 -12.63
CA SER A 75 -1.83 2.17 -13.34
C SER A 75 -1.84 3.69 -13.43
N VAL A 76 -1.58 4.40 -12.32
CA VAL A 76 -1.54 5.87 -12.32
C VAL A 76 -0.39 6.40 -13.17
N LEU A 77 0.80 5.82 -13.03
CA LEU A 77 1.96 6.20 -13.84
C LEU A 77 1.77 5.93 -15.33
N THR A 78 1.05 4.86 -15.68
CA THR A 78 0.73 4.53 -17.08
C THR A 78 -0.32 5.49 -17.63
N ALA A 79 -1.37 5.78 -16.87
CA ALA A 79 -2.39 6.77 -17.26
C ALA A 79 -1.82 8.17 -17.49
N ALA A 80 -0.73 8.54 -16.80
CA ALA A 80 -0.04 9.81 -17.00
C ALA A 80 0.84 9.85 -18.27
N LYS A 81 1.15 8.70 -18.87
CA LYS A 81 2.00 8.57 -20.07
C LYS A 81 1.20 8.35 -21.37
N LEU A 82 -0.07 7.99 -21.25
CA LEU A 82 -1.01 7.82 -22.36
C LEU A 82 -1.79 9.13 -22.60
#